data_AF-A0A2V8QXD8-F1
#
_entry.id   AF-A0A2V8QXD8-F1
#
_cell.length_a   1.000
_cell.length_b   1.000
_cell.length_c   1.000
_cell.angle_alpha   90.00
_cell.angle_beta   90.00
_cell.angle_gamma   90.00
#
_symmetry.space_group_name_H-M   'P 1'
#
loop_
_entity.id
_entity.type
_entity.pdbx_description
1 polymer ?
#
loop_
_entity_poly.entity_id
_entity_poly.type
_entity_poly.pdbx_seq_one_letter_code
_entity_poly.pdbx_strand_id
1 'polypeptide(L)'
;MTICPCCGFKFSGALSDGCKQCGARAVGEALPRPANELPSYGRALVLVVTGSLLVLVFTTQTIMAMAQRSSGSLERLFQFWQWIAAGETAAWRLKWISIPVLFLALWVGLKIYRSIRQEPARFCGVKQARRGLLASAMVGLLIALLIGITVPARLRQRQMAIDAGIQADWYTVERALFEYQARYKTYPADFNDLQKRIADPHGTLAKALANLDQSGYHPGADVAAVDTGQSRNLRGAVIRKASLTSTDDAAPQGLAFTTFELRLPGEDKILGTEDDWIGHEGVITRLKDVAKGGVGRSVSAGILNP
;
A
#
# COMPACT_ATOMS: atom_id res chain seq x y z
N MET A 1 -37.89 0.51 32.10
CA MET A 1 -38.13 -0.91 32.41
C MET A 1 -38.01 -1.08 33.91
N THR A 2 -39.03 -1.66 34.53
CA THR A 2 -39.12 -1.84 35.98
C THR A 2 -39.03 -3.34 36.24
N ILE A 3 -38.13 -3.75 37.13
CA ILE A 3 -37.94 -5.16 37.50
C ILE A 3 -38.66 -5.35 38.83
N CYS A 4 -39.56 -6.34 38.90
CA CYS A 4 -40.19 -6.69 40.18
C CYS A 4 -39.12 -7.22 41.15
N PRO A 5 -38.92 -6.61 42.32
CA PRO A 5 -37.91 -7.05 43.28
C PRO A 5 -38.21 -8.43 43.89
N CYS A 6 -39.46 -8.87 43.83
CA CYS A 6 -39.90 -10.11 44.46
C CYS A 6 -39.70 -11.34 43.55
N CYS A 7 -39.98 -11.22 42.25
CA CYS A 7 -39.92 -12.34 41.30
C CYS A 7 -38.99 -12.12 40.10
N GLY A 8 -38.37 -10.94 39.96
CA GLY A 8 -37.50 -10.61 38.84
C GLY A 8 -38.23 -10.37 37.50
N PHE A 9 -39.56 -10.42 37.46
CA PHE A 9 -40.33 -10.20 36.23
C PHE A 9 -40.14 -8.77 35.72
N LYS A 10 -39.83 -8.64 34.43
CA LYS A 10 -39.67 -7.36 33.74
C LYS A 10 -41.02 -6.89 33.23
N PHE A 11 -41.45 -5.70 33.63
CA PHE A 11 -42.69 -5.11 33.11
C PHE A 11 -42.51 -3.63 32.75
N SER A 12 -43.40 -3.17 31.88
CA SER A 12 -43.54 -1.77 31.46
C SER A 12 -44.70 -1.15 32.24
N GLY A 13 -44.38 -0.38 33.28
CA GLY A 13 -45.36 0.27 34.14
C GLY A 13 -44.74 0.74 35.46
N ALA A 14 -45.47 1.52 36.24
CA ALA A 14 -45.03 1.90 37.57
C ALA A 14 -45.20 0.72 38.53
N LEU A 15 -44.28 0.55 39.48
CA LEU A 15 -44.35 -0.53 40.49
C LEU A 15 -45.56 -0.38 41.43
N SER A 16 -46.19 0.80 41.41
CA SER A 16 -47.46 1.10 42.09
C SER A 16 -48.62 0.26 41.58
N ASP A 17 -48.63 -0.07 40.29
CA ASP A 17 -49.75 -0.79 39.65
C ASP A 17 -49.74 -2.29 39.97
N GLY A 18 -48.70 -2.75 40.68
CA GLY A 18 -48.50 -4.14 41.05
C GLY A 18 -47.85 -4.97 39.96
N CYS A 19 -47.06 -5.96 40.37
CA CYS A 19 -46.51 -6.96 39.49
C CYS A 19 -47.61 -7.95 39.09
N LYS A 20 -47.91 -8.06 37.78
CA LYS A 20 -48.91 -9.01 37.26
C LYS A 20 -48.60 -10.48 37.57
N GLN A 21 -47.33 -10.82 37.79
CA GLN A 21 -46.89 -12.21 38.00
C GLN A 21 -47.01 -12.66 39.45
N CYS A 22 -46.59 -11.83 40.42
CA CYS A 22 -46.54 -12.21 41.83
C CYS A 22 -47.44 -11.35 42.74
N GLY A 23 -48.18 -10.40 42.19
CA GLY A 23 -49.06 -9.49 42.95
C GLY A 23 -48.32 -8.47 43.82
N ALA A 24 -46.98 -8.46 43.82
CA ALA A 24 -46.20 -7.51 44.62
C ALA A 24 -46.45 -6.07 44.15
N ARG A 25 -46.93 -5.22 45.06
CA ARG A 25 -47.16 -3.78 44.84
C ARG A 25 -46.21 -2.96 45.70
N ALA A 26 -45.82 -1.78 45.24
CA ALA A 26 -45.12 -0.83 46.08
C ALA A 26 -46.03 -0.45 47.27
N VAL A 27 -45.57 -0.73 48.49
CA VAL A 27 -46.27 -0.32 49.72
C VAL A 27 -45.62 0.97 50.20
N GLY A 28 -46.34 2.09 50.06
CA GLY A 28 -45.87 3.43 50.44
C GLY A 28 -45.29 4.24 49.27
N GLU A 29 -45.11 5.53 49.51
CA GLU A 29 -44.39 6.42 48.61
C GLU A 29 -42.93 5.96 48.47
N ALA A 30 -42.33 6.19 47.30
CA ALA A 30 -40.92 5.87 47.12
C ALA A 30 -40.10 6.59 48.19
N LEU A 31 -39.20 5.85 48.86
CA LEU A 31 -38.31 6.42 49.87
C LEU A 31 -37.69 7.71 49.31
N PRO A 32 -37.75 8.83 50.06
CA PRO A 32 -37.14 10.07 49.60
C PRO A 32 -35.67 9.78 49.31
N ARG A 33 -35.16 10.34 48.21
CA ARG A 33 -33.75 10.18 47.87
C ARG A 33 -32.92 10.62 49.08
N PRO A 34 -31.85 9.88 49.44
CA PRO A 34 -31.03 10.25 50.58
C PRO A 34 -30.55 11.68 50.38
N ALA A 35 -30.60 12.48 51.44
CA ALA A 35 -30.18 13.89 51.39
C ALA A 35 -28.75 14.05 50.84
N ASN A 36 -27.91 13.02 51.03
CA ASN A 36 -26.57 12.92 50.50
C ASN A 36 -26.39 11.60 49.72
N GLU A 37 -26.40 11.65 48.39
CA GLU A 37 -25.93 10.55 47.55
C GLU A 37 -24.39 10.56 47.54
N LEU A 38 -23.76 9.42 47.81
CA LEU A 38 -22.30 9.31 47.69
C LEU A 38 -21.90 9.51 46.22
N PRO A 39 -20.89 10.35 45.93
CA PRO A 39 -20.50 10.63 44.56
C PRO A 39 -19.97 9.35 43.89
N SER A 40 -20.44 9.07 42.68
CA SER A 40 -20.12 7.82 41.98
C SER A 40 -18.79 7.91 41.20
N TYR A 41 -17.95 6.87 41.34
CA TYR A 41 -16.68 6.73 40.61
C TYR A 41 -16.82 6.01 39.26
N GLY A 42 -17.98 5.42 38.96
CA GLY A 42 -18.14 4.50 37.83
C GLY A 42 -17.74 5.11 36.48
N ARG A 43 -18.11 6.38 36.24
CA ARG A 43 -17.76 7.10 34.99
C ARG A 43 -16.27 7.40 34.86
N ALA A 44 -15.62 7.77 35.95
CA ALA A 44 -14.17 8.00 35.95
C ALA A 44 -13.41 6.68 35.74
N LEU A 45 -13.89 5.58 36.34
CA LEU A 45 -13.31 4.25 36.18
C LEU A 45 -13.40 3.77 34.73
N VAL A 46 -14.55 3.93 34.06
CA VAL A 46 -14.71 3.57 32.65
C VAL A 46 -13.68 4.30 31.76
N LEU A 47 -13.45 5.59 31.99
CA LEU A 47 -12.45 6.37 31.26
C LEU A 47 -11.02 5.86 31.49
N VAL A 48 -10.67 5.55 32.75
CA VAL A 48 -9.35 5.03 33.09
C VAL A 48 -9.14 3.65 32.47
N VAL A 49 -10.08 2.73 32.60
CA VAL A 49 -9.99 1.38 32.05
C VAL A 49 -9.89 1.41 30.53
N THR A 50 -10.70 2.24 29.86
CA THR A 50 -10.65 2.39 28.40
C THR A 50 -9.30 2.95 27.93
N GLY A 51 -8.79 3.99 28.62
CA GLY A 51 -7.47 4.55 28.32
C GLY A 51 -6.33 3.55 28.53
N SER A 52 -6.32 2.86 29.67
CA SER A 52 -5.32 1.83 29.98
C SER A 52 -5.37 0.66 28.99
N LEU A 53 -6.56 0.24 28.58
CA LEU A 53 -6.74 -0.83 27.60
C LEU A 53 -6.15 -0.45 26.24
N LEU A 54 -6.39 0.77 25.76
CA LEU A 54 -5.81 1.26 24.50
C LEU A 54 -4.27 1.30 24.56
N VAL A 55 -3.70 1.77 25.67
CA VAL A 55 -2.25 1.75 25.90
C VAL A 55 -1.72 0.32 25.87
N LEU A 56 -2.37 -0.61 26.59
CA LEU A 56 -1.97 -2.01 26.67
C LEU A 56 -2.02 -2.71 25.31
N VAL A 57 -3.10 -2.52 24.55
CA VAL A 57 -3.21 -3.10 23.19
C VAL A 57 -2.12 -2.56 22.28
N PHE A 58 -1.83 -1.25 22.35
CA PHE A 58 -0.77 -0.68 21.53
C PHE A 58 0.64 -1.17 21.93
N THR A 59 0.94 -1.24 23.23
CA THR A 59 2.24 -1.72 23.72
C THR A 59 2.45 -3.20 23.43
N THR A 60 1.44 -4.05 23.64
CA THR A 60 1.51 -5.49 23.31
C THR A 60 1.77 -5.71 21.82
N GLN A 61 1.08 -4.99 20.93
CA GLN A 61 1.31 -5.07 19.48
C GLN A 61 2.71 -4.60 19.09
N THR A 62 3.22 -3.55 19.75
CA THR A 62 4.59 -3.05 19.53
C THR A 62 5.63 -4.09 19.96
N ILE A 63 5.44 -4.73 21.12
CA ILE A 63 6.31 -5.79 21.63
C ILE A 63 6.29 -7.01 20.69
N MET A 64 5.11 -7.43 20.23
CA MET A 64 4.99 -8.53 19.26
C MET A 64 5.69 -8.22 17.94
N ALA A 65 5.53 -7.00 17.43
CA ALA A 65 6.22 -6.54 16.22
C ALA A 65 7.74 -6.47 16.39
N MET A 66 8.21 -6.09 17.59
CA MET A 66 9.62 -6.09 17.95
C MET A 66 10.17 -7.51 18.00
N ALA A 67 9.47 -8.44 18.67
CA ALA A 67 9.86 -9.84 18.78
C ALA A 67 10.00 -10.53 17.42
N GLN A 68 9.12 -10.20 16.47
CA GLN A 68 9.20 -10.70 15.08
C GLN A 68 10.41 -10.17 14.31
N ARG A 69 10.95 -9.00 14.68
CA ARG A 69 12.12 -8.39 14.04
C ARG A 69 13.44 -8.80 14.70
N SER A 70 13.43 -9.08 16.00
CA SER A 70 14.62 -9.44 16.76
C SER A 70 14.94 -10.93 16.55
N SER A 71 15.58 -11.29 15.43
CA SER A 71 16.01 -12.66 15.13
C SER A 71 17.25 -13.12 15.93
N GLY A 72 17.30 -12.84 17.25
CA GLY A 72 18.25 -13.49 18.18
C GLY A 72 19.33 -12.62 18.84
N SER A 73 19.39 -11.30 18.58
CA SER A 73 20.34 -10.39 19.26
C SER A 73 19.64 -9.56 20.33
N LEU A 74 20.00 -9.78 21.60
CA LEU A 74 19.50 -9.01 22.75
C LEU A 74 19.97 -7.55 22.72
N GLU A 75 21.14 -7.29 22.16
CA GLU A 75 21.73 -5.96 22.00
C GLU A 75 20.88 -5.06 21.07
N ARG A 76 20.25 -5.66 20.05
CA ARG A 76 19.33 -4.95 19.15
C ARG A 76 18.06 -4.47 19.85
N LEU A 77 17.65 -5.08 20.97
CA LEU A 77 16.43 -4.69 21.69
C LEU A 77 16.50 -3.26 22.25
N PHE A 78 17.68 -2.70 22.48
CA PHE A 78 17.85 -1.36 23.03
C PHE A 78 18.01 -0.27 21.96
N GLN A 79 17.98 -0.61 20.67
CA GLN A 79 18.15 0.37 19.61
C GLN A 79 16.84 1.15 19.39
N PHE A 80 16.85 2.44 19.71
CA PHE A 80 15.70 3.35 19.60
C PHE A 80 14.97 3.28 18.25
N TRP A 81 15.73 3.22 17.15
CA TRP A 81 15.18 3.13 15.80
C TRP A 81 14.39 1.85 15.54
N GLN A 82 14.75 0.74 16.19
CA GLN A 82 14.00 -0.52 16.07
C GLN A 82 12.65 -0.44 16.79
N TRP A 83 12.59 0.25 17.93
CA TRP A 83 11.33 0.53 18.62
C TRP A 83 10.41 1.41 17.80
N ILE A 84 10.93 2.47 17.17
CA ILE A 84 10.13 3.29 16.25
C ILE A 84 9.61 2.42 15.10
N ALA A 85 10.48 1.63 14.47
CA ALA A 85 10.09 0.80 13.35
C ALA A 85 9.06 -0.29 13.75
N ALA A 86 9.17 -0.86 14.95
CA ALA A 86 8.19 -1.80 15.50
C ALA A 86 6.86 -1.11 15.86
N GLY A 87 6.93 0.11 16.39
CA GLY A 87 5.74 0.95 16.62
C GLY A 87 5.04 1.29 15.31
N GLU A 88 5.79 1.59 14.25
CA GLU A 88 5.24 1.78 12.91
C GLU A 88 4.50 0.52 12.43
N THR A 89 5.14 -0.65 12.48
CA THR A 89 4.51 -1.88 11.98
C THR A 89 3.27 -2.24 12.80
N ALA A 90 3.28 -2.02 14.12
CA ALA A 90 2.12 -2.16 14.98
C ALA A 90 1.00 -1.18 14.58
N ALA A 91 1.32 0.11 14.38
CA ALA A 91 0.35 1.12 13.95
C ALA A 91 -0.31 0.76 12.61
N TRP A 92 0.46 0.25 11.64
CA TRP A 92 -0.06 -0.18 10.33
C TRP A 92 -0.96 -1.41 10.40
N ARG A 93 -0.67 -2.36 11.29
CA ARG A 93 -1.55 -3.52 11.54
C ARG A 93 -2.85 -3.10 12.21
N LEU A 94 -2.78 -2.18 13.16
CA LEU A 94 -3.93 -1.80 13.97
C LEU A 94 -4.86 -0.82 13.25
N LYS A 95 -4.38 -0.02 12.28
CA LYS A 95 -5.11 1.13 11.71
C LYS A 95 -6.58 0.86 11.35
N TRP A 96 -6.90 -0.31 10.78
CA TRP A 96 -8.25 -0.62 10.32
C TRP A 96 -9.25 -0.78 11.49
N ILE A 97 -8.76 -1.24 12.65
CA ILE A 97 -9.56 -1.43 13.85
C ILE A 97 -9.40 -0.24 14.81
N SER A 98 -8.18 0.29 14.94
CA SER A 98 -7.84 1.32 15.91
C SER A 98 -8.46 2.67 15.58
N ILE A 99 -8.52 3.08 14.30
CA ILE A 99 -9.08 4.38 13.92
C ILE A 99 -10.55 4.52 14.37
N PRO A 100 -11.49 3.59 14.03
CA PRO A 100 -12.88 3.72 14.47
C PRO A 100 -13.02 3.58 15.99
N VAL A 101 -12.25 2.68 16.62
CA VAL A 101 -12.28 2.47 18.08
C VAL A 101 -11.77 3.71 18.83
N LEU A 102 -10.68 4.34 18.37
CA LEU A 102 -10.13 5.57 18.97
C LEU A 102 -11.10 6.73 18.81
N PHE A 103 -11.73 6.87 17.64
CA PHE A 103 -12.73 7.90 17.42
C PHE A 103 -13.92 7.74 18.39
N LEU A 104 -14.46 6.53 18.50
CA LEU A 104 -15.53 6.20 19.44
C LEU A 104 -15.10 6.45 20.89
N ALA A 105 -13.93 5.96 21.30
CA ALA A 105 -13.42 6.09 22.66
C ALA A 105 -13.19 7.56 23.06
N LEU A 106 -12.64 8.38 22.15
CA LEU A 106 -12.44 9.81 22.40
C LEU A 106 -13.78 10.55 22.44
N TRP A 107 -14.71 10.25 21.53
CA TRP A 107 -16.01 10.91 21.50
C TRP A 107 -16.85 10.58 22.74
N VAL A 108 -17.00 9.29 23.08
CA VAL A 108 -17.67 8.85 24.31
C VAL A 108 -16.95 9.38 25.53
N GLY A 109 -15.61 9.33 25.53
CA GLY A 109 -14.80 9.79 26.64
C GLY A 109 -14.94 11.29 26.91
N LEU A 110 -14.99 12.12 25.85
CA LEU A 110 -15.27 13.55 25.94
C LEU A 110 -16.67 13.81 26.50
N LYS A 111 -17.68 13.05 26.06
CA LYS A 111 -19.07 13.18 26.56
C LYS A 111 -19.15 12.84 28.06
N ILE A 112 -18.52 11.75 28.48
CA ILE A 112 -18.46 11.34 29.90
C ILE A 112 -17.71 12.39 30.72
N TYR A 113 -16.54 12.84 30.25
CA TYR A 113 -15.75 13.85 30.95
C TYR A 113 -16.51 15.17 31.12
N ARG A 114 -17.19 15.65 30.08
CA ARG A 114 -18.06 16.84 30.15
C ARG A 114 -19.16 16.66 31.20
N SER A 115 -19.78 15.48 31.26
CA SER A 115 -20.84 15.21 32.24
C SER A 115 -20.32 15.15 33.68
N ILE A 116 -19.13 14.59 33.94
CA ILE A 116 -18.49 14.64 35.26
C ILE A 116 -18.19 16.09 35.66
N ARG A 117 -17.76 16.93 34.72
CA ARG A 117 -17.44 18.35 34.96
C ARG A 117 -18.69 19.20 35.26
N GLN A 118 -19.83 18.87 34.65
CA GLN A 118 -21.09 19.59 34.83
C GLN A 118 -21.78 19.27 36.17
N GLU A 119 -21.63 18.05 36.70
CA GLU A 119 -22.30 17.61 37.93
C GLU A 119 -21.29 17.15 39.01
N PRO A 120 -20.45 18.04 39.57
CA PRO A 120 -19.40 17.67 40.52
C PRO A 120 -19.95 17.12 41.85
N ALA A 121 -21.20 17.45 42.20
CA ALA A 121 -21.86 16.92 43.39
C ALA A 121 -22.18 15.42 43.28
N ARG A 122 -22.43 14.91 42.06
CA ARG A 122 -22.82 13.51 41.80
C ARG A 122 -21.65 12.63 41.36
N PHE A 123 -20.61 13.22 40.78
CA PHE A 123 -19.46 12.50 40.24
C PHE A 123 -18.15 13.00 40.85
N CYS A 124 -17.35 12.05 41.31
CA CYS A 124 -16.00 12.29 41.82
C CYS A 124 -14.95 11.77 40.81
N GLY A 125 -13.66 12.04 41.06
CA GLY A 125 -12.57 11.48 40.24
C GLY A 125 -12.23 12.24 38.96
N VAL A 126 -12.50 13.54 38.87
CA VAL A 126 -12.16 14.39 37.70
C VAL A 126 -10.69 14.24 37.27
N LYS A 127 -9.76 14.16 38.24
CA LYS A 127 -8.33 13.96 37.96
C LYS A 127 -8.03 12.62 37.27
N GLN A 128 -8.70 11.54 37.69
CA GLN A 128 -8.55 10.22 37.09
C GLN A 128 -9.18 10.16 35.69
N ALA A 129 -10.38 10.72 35.53
CA ALA A 129 -11.05 10.84 34.24
C ALA A 129 -10.18 11.60 33.21
N ARG A 130 -9.52 12.69 33.63
CA ARG A 130 -8.59 13.45 32.79
C ARG A 130 -7.38 12.61 32.37
N ARG A 131 -6.79 11.83 33.28
CA ARG A 131 -5.64 10.96 32.97
C ARG A 131 -6.02 9.87 31.96
N GLY A 132 -7.17 9.22 32.12
CA GLY A 132 -7.67 8.22 31.17
C GLY A 132 -7.88 8.81 29.77
N LEU A 133 -8.54 9.97 29.69
CA LEU A 133 -8.75 10.66 28.42
C LEU A 133 -7.44 11.11 27.74
N LEU A 134 -6.50 11.65 28.53
CA LEU A 134 -5.17 12.03 28.03
C LEU A 134 -4.39 10.81 27.51
N ALA A 135 -4.46 9.67 28.20
CA ALA A 135 -3.82 8.44 27.75
C ALA A 135 -4.40 7.97 26.40
N SER A 136 -5.72 7.95 26.25
CA SER A 136 -6.38 7.62 24.97
C SER A 136 -5.98 8.58 23.85
N ALA A 137 -5.96 9.89 24.13
CA ALA A 137 -5.59 10.91 23.15
C ALA A 137 -4.12 10.80 22.74
N MET A 138 -3.22 10.51 23.69
CA MET A 138 -1.80 10.34 23.43
C MET A 138 -1.53 9.13 22.53
N VAL A 139 -2.19 7.99 22.77
CA VAL A 139 -2.08 6.81 21.90
C VAL A 139 -2.58 7.12 20.49
N GLY A 140 -3.72 7.81 20.37
CA GLY A 140 -4.26 8.22 19.07
C GLY A 140 -3.31 9.16 18.31
N LEU A 141 -2.73 10.15 19.00
CA LEU A 141 -1.75 11.07 18.43
C LEU A 141 -0.47 10.36 17.99
N LEU A 142 0.02 9.41 18.79
CA LEU A 142 1.22 8.65 18.48
C LEU A 142 1.00 7.74 17.25
N ILE A 143 -0.15 7.08 17.13
CA ILE A 143 -0.53 6.30 15.94
C ILE A 143 -0.62 7.21 14.71
N ALA A 144 -1.29 8.37 14.83
CA ALA A 144 -1.44 9.32 13.73
C ALA A 144 -0.07 9.86 13.26
N LEU A 145 0.83 10.17 14.19
CA LEU A 145 2.17 10.67 13.88
C LEU A 145 3.03 9.60 13.20
N LEU A 146 3.04 8.37 13.71
CA LEU A 146 3.78 7.26 13.10
C LEU A 146 3.28 6.94 11.69
N ILE A 147 1.96 6.95 11.47
CA ILE A 147 1.38 6.74 10.13
C ILE A 147 1.73 7.94 9.23
N GLY A 148 1.50 9.17 9.70
CA GLY A 148 1.70 10.38 8.90
C GLY A 148 3.12 10.53 8.36
N ILE A 149 4.14 10.24 9.18
CA ILE A 149 5.55 10.34 8.78
C ILE A 149 5.93 9.22 7.79
N THR A 150 5.32 8.02 7.89
CA THR A 150 5.75 6.82 7.15
C THR A 150 4.99 6.62 5.84
N VAL A 151 3.84 7.27 5.65
CA VAL A 151 3.04 7.20 4.42
C VAL A 151 3.84 7.55 3.16
N PRO A 152 4.60 8.67 3.07
CA PRO A 152 5.34 8.99 1.85
C PRO A 152 6.39 7.94 1.47
N ALA A 153 7.12 7.43 2.47
CA ALA A 153 8.13 6.40 2.26
C ALA A 153 7.50 5.09 1.76
N ARG A 154 6.35 4.69 2.32
CA ARG A 154 5.63 3.50 1.87
C ARG A 154 5.02 3.64 0.47
N LEU A 155 4.54 4.83 0.12
CA LEU A 155 4.06 5.09 -1.24
C LEU A 155 5.21 4.94 -2.24
N ARG A 156 6.40 5.47 -1.93
CA ARG A 156 7.60 5.27 -2.76
C ARG A 156 8.02 3.82 -2.82
N GLN A 157 8.04 3.09 -1.71
CA GLN A 157 8.36 1.66 -1.69
C GLN A 157 7.37 0.83 -2.50
N ARG A 158 6.07 1.17 -2.45
CA ARG A 158 5.05 0.51 -3.26
C ARG A 158 5.29 0.76 -4.75
N GLN A 159 5.61 1.99 -5.13
CA GLN A 159 6.00 2.31 -6.51
C GLN A 159 7.24 1.53 -6.95
N MET A 160 8.31 1.50 -6.13
CA MET A 160 9.50 0.71 -6.43
C MET A 160 9.20 -0.78 -6.57
N ALA A 161 8.30 -1.33 -5.75
CA ALA A 161 7.91 -2.74 -5.83
C ALA A 161 7.11 -3.05 -7.11
N ILE A 162 6.25 -2.12 -7.55
CA ILE A 162 5.54 -2.23 -8.83
C ILE A 162 6.55 -2.16 -9.99
N ASP A 163 7.45 -1.17 -9.96
CA ASP A 163 8.49 -0.98 -10.97
C ASP A 163 9.40 -2.21 -11.08
N ALA A 164 9.82 -2.78 -9.94
CA ALA A 164 10.61 -4.00 -9.91
C ALA A 164 9.85 -5.22 -10.46
N GLY A 165 8.53 -5.29 -10.24
CA GLY A 165 7.67 -6.32 -10.83
C GLY A 165 7.64 -6.23 -12.34
N ILE A 166 7.44 -5.03 -12.88
CA ILE A 166 7.43 -4.78 -14.33
C ILE A 166 8.79 -5.11 -14.96
N GLN A 167 9.89 -4.70 -14.31
CA GLN A 167 11.25 -5.05 -14.76
C GLN A 167 11.50 -6.56 -14.73
N ALA A 168 11.01 -7.28 -13.72
CA ALA A 168 11.16 -8.72 -13.65
C ALA A 168 10.40 -9.43 -14.79
N ASP A 169 9.19 -8.98 -15.11
CA ASP A 169 8.41 -9.48 -16.24
C ASP A 169 9.16 -9.20 -17.56
N TRP A 170 9.72 -7.99 -17.73
CA TRP A 170 10.56 -7.65 -18.89
C TRP A 170 11.74 -8.60 -19.07
N TYR A 171 12.57 -8.76 -18.04
CA TYR A 171 13.77 -9.60 -18.13
C TYR A 171 13.42 -11.07 -18.42
N THR A 172 12.23 -11.51 -17.99
CA THR A 172 11.73 -12.85 -18.32
C THR A 172 11.46 -12.98 -19.82
N VAL A 173 10.79 -12.00 -20.43
CA VAL A 173 10.52 -11.99 -21.88
C VAL A 173 11.79 -11.79 -22.68
N GLU A 174 12.65 -10.86 -22.29
CA GLU A 174 13.93 -10.59 -22.95
C GLU A 174 14.83 -11.84 -22.96
N ARG A 175 14.92 -12.55 -21.84
CA ARG A 175 15.64 -13.83 -21.77
C ARG A 175 15.09 -14.84 -22.79
N ALA A 176 13.76 -14.95 -22.90
CA ALA A 176 13.13 -15.86 -23.85
C ALA A 176 13.38 -15.44 -25.31
N LEU A 177 13.35 -14.14 -25.60
CA LEU A 177 13.68 -13.59 -26.92
C LEU A 177 15.14 -13.87 -27.30
N PHE A 178 16.09 -13.72 -26.37
CA PHE A 178 17.48 -14.09 -26.63
C PHE A 178 17.67 -15.59 -26.83
N GLU A 179 16.99 -16.43 -26.06
CA GLU A 179 17.02 -17.88 -26.25
C GLU A 179 16.46 -18.27 -27.62
N TYR A 180 15.38 -17.61 -28.04
CA TYR A 180 14.78 -17.77 -29.36
C TYR A 180 15.75 -17.35 -30.48
N GLN A 181 16.32 -16.16 -30.38
CA GLN A 181 17.28 -15.62 -31.35
C GLN A 181 18.53 -16.50 -31.45
N ALA A 182 19.03 -17.02 -30.33
CA ALA A 182 20.18 -17.91 -30.32
C ALA A 182 19.92 -19.20 -31.12
N ARG A 183 18.70 -19.76 -31.02
CA ARG A 183 18.27 -20.99 -31.70
C ARG A 183 17.89 -20.77 -33.17
N TYR A 184 17.12 -19.73 -33.47
CA TYR A 184 16.50 -19.54 -34.80
C TYR A 184 17.15 -18.42 -35.62
N LYS A 185 18.15 -17.73 -35.08
CA LYS A 185 18.87 -16.61 -35.70
C LYS A 185 17.95 -15.46 -36.18
N THR A 186 16.74 -15.41 -35.65
CA THR A 186 15.67 -14.47 -36.00
C THR A 186 14.87 -14.16 -34.73
N TYR A 187 14.15 -13.03 -34.71
CA TYR A 187 13.17 -12.74 -33.66
C TYR A 187 11.80 -13.35 -34.02
N PRO A 188 10.98 -13.74 -33.03
CA PRO A 188 9.64 -14.26 -33.32
C PRO A 188 8.78 -13.17 -33.96
N ALA A 189 7.87 -13.55 -34.87
CA ALA A 189 6.89 -12.59 -35.39
C ALA A 189 5.82 -12.26 -34.32
N ASP A 190 5.46 -13.26 -33.51
CA ASP A 190 4.39 -13.20 -32.52
C ASP A 190 4.79 -13.88 -31.20
N PHE A 191 4.22 -13.42 -30.09
CA PHE A 191 4.43 -14.05 -28.78
C PHE A 191 3.92 -15.50 -28.69
N ASN A 192 2.92 -15.85 -29.50
CA ASN A 192 2.44 -17.23 -29.61
C ASN A 192 3.52 -18.17 -30.15
N ASP A 193 4.37 -17.68 -31.06
CA ASP A 193 5.48 -18.47 -31.60
C ASP A 193 6.60 -18.63 -30.57
N LEU A 194 6.86 -17.57 -29.80
CA LEU A 194 7.77 -17.60 -28.66
C LEU A 194 7.35 -18.63 -27.61
N GLN A 195 6.06 -18.62 -27.22
CA GLN A 195 5.52 -19.55 -26.21
C GLN A 195 5.51 -21.01 -26.67
N LYS A 196 5.30 -21.27 -27.96
CA LYS A 196 5.31 -22.64 -28.51
C LYS A 196 6.71 -23.22 -28.64
N ARG A 197 7.71 -22.38 -28.93
CA ARG A 197 9.08 -22.82 -29.27
C ARG A 197 10.05 -22.79 -28.08
N ILE A 198 9.78 -21.97 -27.06
CA ILE A 198 10.58 -21.90 -25.84
C ILE A 198 9.92 -22.71 -24.73
N ALA A 199 10.70 -23.59 -24.08
CA ALA A 199 10.20 -24.41 -22.98
C ALA A 199 10.06 -23.53 -21.73
N ASP A 200 8.85 -23.47 -21.16
CA ASP A 200 8.55 -22.74 -19.93
C ASP A 200 8.06 -23.71 -18.85
N PRO A 201 8.96 -24.42 -18.13
CA PRO A 201 8.57 -25.42 -17.16
C PRO A 201 7.82 -24.86 -15.94
N HIS A 202 7.96 -23.55 -15.69
CA HIS A 202 7.38 -22.88 -14.52
C HIS A 202 6.20 -21.96 -14.86
N GLY A 203 5.82 -21.83 -16.13
CA GLY A 203 4.77 -20.91 -16.57
C GLY A 203 5.13 -19.42 -16.37
N THR A 204 6.40 -19.11 -16.13
CA THR A 204 6.87 -17.73 -15.86
C THR A 204 6.81 -16.86 -17.11
N LEU A 205 7.16 -17.43 -18.27
CA LEU A 205 7.07 -16.73 -19.56
C LEU A 205 5.62 -16.54 -19.95
N ALA A 206 4.78 -17.58 -19.82
CA ALA A 206 3.35 -17.48 -20.10
C ALA A 206 2.68 -16.39 -19.24
N LYS A 207 3.05 -16.30 -17.95
CA LYS A 207 2.54 -15.26 -17.04
C LYS A 207 3.01 -13.86 -17.43
N ALA A 208 4.28 -13.70 -17.80
CA ALA A 208 4.81 -12.41 -18.24
C ALA A 208 4.15 -11.95 -19.55
N LEU A 209 3.96 -12.86 -20.50
CA LEU A 209 3.30 -12.60 -21.78
C LEU A 209 1.80 -12.31 -21.63
N ALA A 210 1.12 -12.86 -20.62
CA ALA A 210 -0.30 -12.60 -20.40
C ALA A 210 -0.63 -11.14 -20.04
N ASN A 211 0.37 -10.40 -19.54
CA ASN A 211 0.24 -8.97 -19.23
C ASN A 211 0.69 -8.06 -20.39
N LEU A 212 1.22 -8.64 -21.46
CA LEU A 212 1.74 -7.93 -22.63
C LEU A 212 0.70 -7.92 -23.74
N ASP A 213 0.43 -6.74 -24.28
CA ASP A 213 -0.32 -6.64 -25.53
C ASP A 213 0.64 -6.85 -26.71
N GLN A 214 0.24 -7.73 -27.61
CA GLN A 214 0.98 -8.08 -28.82
C GLN A 214 1.18 -6.87 -29.73
N SER A 215 0.29 -5.88 -29.69
CA SER A 215 0.40 -4.66 -30.48
C SER A 215 1.63 -3.81 -30.12
N GLY A 216 2.15 -3.94 -28.90
CA GLY A 216 3.32 -3.20 -28.40
C GLY A 216 4.67 -3.83 -28.76
N TYR A 217 4.69 -4.93 -29.49
CA TYR A 217 5.91 -5.62 -29.90
C TYR A 217 6.27 -5.31 -31.35
N HIS A 218 7.46 -4.75 -31.56
CA HIS A 218 7.96 -4.40 -32.88
C HIS A 218 9.38 -4.92 -33.08
N PRO A 219 9.54 -6.10 -33.72
CA PRO A 219 10.86 -6.57 -34.13
C PRO A 219 11.38 -5.71 -35.28
N GLY A 220 12.60 -5.18 -35.15
CA GLY A 220 13.26 -4.33 -36.13
C GLY A 220 14.64 -4.87 -36.54
N ALA A 221 15.21 -4.27 -37.58
CA ALA A 221 16.60 -4.48 -37.93
C ALA A 221 17.22 -3.14 -38.29
N ASP A 222 18.17 -2.69 -37.47
CA ASP A 222 18.97 -1.52 -37.78
C ASP A 222 20.20 -1.97 -38.57
N VAL A 223 20.19 -1.69 -39.87
CA VAL A 223 21.35 -1.93 -40.72
C VAL A 223 22.31 -0.76 -40.54
N ALA A 224 23.45 -0.98 -39.89
CA ALA A 224 24.51 0.02 -39.91
C ALA A 224 25.07 0.08 -41.34
N ALA A 225 24.56 1.04 -42.12
CA ALA A 225 25.11 1.33 -43.44
C ALA A 225 26.55 1.81 -43.27
N VAL A 226 27.50 0.96 -43.66
CA VAL A 226 28.89 1.38 -43.86
C VAL A 226 28.86 2.24 -45.12
N ASP A 227 28.99 3.55 -44.96
CA ASP A 227 29.01 4.48 -46.08
C ASP A 227 30.18 4.09 -47.00
N THR A 228 29.87 3.51 -48.16
CA THR A 228 30.89 3.15 -49.17
C THR A 228 31.34 4.37 -49.98
N GLY A 229 30.79 5.55 -49.68
CA GLY A 229 31.28 6.83 -50.16
C GLY A 229 32.73 7.05 -49.74
N GLN A 230 33.61 7.15 -50.73
CA GLN A 230 35.03 7.49 -50.64
C GLN A 230 35.33 8.38 -49.43
N SER A 231 36.09 7.82 -48.45
CA SER A 231 36.61 8.48 -47.26
C SER A 231 36.94 9.94 -47.52
N ARG A 232 36.01 10.85 -47.19
CA ARG A 232 36.38 12.24 -46.97
C ARG A 232 37.18 12.21 -45.68
N ASN A 233 38.42 12.71 -45.73
CA ASN A 233 39.31 12.91 -44.59
C ASN A 233 38.61 13.74 -43.49
N LEU A 234 37.78 13.09 -42.69
CA LEU A 234 37.14 13.65 -41.52
C LEU A 234 37.95 13.20 -40.32
N ARG A 235 38.73 14.15 -39.78
CA ARG A 235 39.29 14.06 -38.43
C ARG A 235 38.12 13.91 -37.45
N GLY A 236 37.82 12.67 -37.06
CA GLY A 236 36.79 12.33 -36.07
C GLY A 236 35.66 11.51 -36.69
N ALA A 237 35.68 10.19 -36.45
CA ALA A 237 34.65 9.26 -36.91
C ALA A 237 33.32 9.54 -36.21
N VAL A 238 32.36 10.12 -36.93
CA VAL A 238 30.98 10.26 -36.49
C VAL A 238 30.18 9.14 -37.16
N ILE A 239 29.83 8.11 -36.40
CA ILE A 239 28.94 7.03 -36.85
C ILE A 239 27.53 7.61 -36.95
N ARG A 240 26.97 7.73 -38.16
CA ARG A 240 25.54 8.04 -38.37
C ARG A 240 24.75 6.73 -38.39
N LYS A 241 23.79 6.57 -37.47
CA LYS A 241 22.80 5.49 -37.52
C LYS A 241 21.81 5.76 -38.67
N ALA A 242 21.66 4.82 -39.60
CA ALA A 242 20.59 4.79 -40.59
C ALA A 242 19.68 3.61 -40.24
N SER A 243 18.45 3.87 -39.80
CA SER A 243 17.44 2.81 -39.62
C SER A 243 16.75 2.57 -40.97
N LEU A 244 16.74 1.33 -41.44
CA LEU A 244 16.03 0.91 -42.65
C LEU A 244 14.86 0.03 -42.22
N THR A 245 13.63 0.48 -42.45
CA THR A 245 12.44 -0.37 -42.33
C THR A 245 12.43 -1.36 -43.49
N SER A 246 12.65 -2.63 -43.15
CA SER A 246 12.90 -3.79 -44.02
C SER A 246 11.81 -4.07 -45.07
N THR A 247 12.15 -3.98 -46.36
CA THR A 247 11.64 -4.88 -47.44
C THR A 247 12.59 -5.09 -48.64
N ASP A 248 13.78 -4.48 -48.71
CA ASP A 248 14.67 -4.63 -49.88
C ASP A 248 15.76 -5.68 -49.67
N ASP A 249 15.70 -6.76 -50.46
CA ASP A 249 16.61 -7.92 -50.50
C ASP A 249 18.03 -7.62 -51.06
N ALA A 250 18.41 -6.36 -51.24
CA ALA A 250 19.71 -6.00 -51.81
C ALA A 250 20.77 -5.88 -50.71
N ALA A 251 21.59 -6.92 -50.51
CA ALA A 251 22.63 -6.97 -49.49
C ALA A 251 23.72 -5.88 -49.66
N PRO A 252 23.77 -4.82 -48.82
CA PRO A 252 24.97 -4.02 -48.67
C PRO A 252 25.86 -4.73 -47.65
N GLN A 253 27.18 -4.65 -47.80
CA GLN A 253 28.17 -5.24 -46.87
C GLN A 253 28.24 -4.51 -45.50
N GLY A 254 27.08 -4.15 -44.93
CA GLY A 254 26.95 -3.50 -43.63
C GLY A 254 26.73 -4.51 -42.51
N LEU A 255 27.17 -4.16 -41.30
CA LEU A 255 26.84 -4.90 -40.08
C LEU A 255 25.36 -4.65 -39.76
N ALA A 256 24.52 -5.66 -39.95
CA ALA A 256 23.11 -5.60 -39.53
C ALA A 256 23.01 -5.93 -38.03
N PHE A 257 22.51 -5.00 -37.24
CA PHE A 257 22.14 -5.25 -35.84
C PHE A 257 20.64 -5.48 -35.81
N THR A 258 20.22 -6.64 -35.34
CA THR A 258 18.79 -6.89 -35.10
C THR A 258 18.43 -6.24 -33.78
N THR A 259 17.47 -5.32 -33.80
CA THR A 259 17.01 -4.56 -32.64
C THR A 259 15.55 -4.89 -32.40
N PHE A 260 15.10 -4.92 -31.15
CA PHE A 260 13.69 -5.07 -30.86
C PHE A 260 13.26 -3.97 -29.91
N GLU A 261 12.08 -3.40 -30.21
CA GLU A 261 11.37 -2.54 -29.28
C GLU A 261 10.21 -3.34 -28.73
N LEU A 262 10.13 -3.39 -27.40
CA LEU A 262 8.98 -3.94 -26.72
C LEU A 262 8.41 -2.86 -25.80
N ARG A 263 7.10 -2.65 -25.92
CA ARG A 263 6.33 -1.75 -25.07
C ARG A 263 5.53 -2.56 -24.08
N LEU A 264 5.76 -2.28 -22.80
CA LEU A 264 4.96 -2.79 -21.71
C LEU A 264 3.95 -1.73 -21.29
N PRO A 265 2.69 -2.12 -21.06
CA PRO A 265 1.71 -1.18 -20.57
C PRO A 265 2.06 -0.73 -19.14
N GLY A 266 1.69 0.51 -18.83
CA GLY A 266 1.86 1.12 -17.51
C GLY A 266 0.96 0.54 -16.41
N GLU A 267 0.72 1.34 -15.37
CA GLU A 267 -0.09 0.91 -14.21
C GLU A 267 -1.58 0.77 -14.59
N ASP A 268 -2.02 1.52 -15.60
CA ASP A 268 -3.39 1.51 -16.12
C ASP A 268 -3.70 0.32 -17.05
N LYS A 269 -2.66 -0.41 -17.48
CA LYS A 269 -2.72 -1.52 -18.43
C LYS A 269 -3.20 -1.12 -19.83
N ILE A 270 -3.05 0.15 -20.21
CA ILE A 270 -3.44 0.67 -21.52
C ILE A 270 -2.16 1.04 -22.27
N LEU A 271 -1.93 0.48 -23.45
CA LEU A 271 -0.81 0.90 -24.29
C LEU A 271 -1.06 2.27 -24.92
N GLY A 272 0.02 3.01 -25.15
CA GLY A 272 0.03 4.34 -25.78
C GLY A 272 -0.03 5.50 -24.79
N THR A 273 0.08 5.24 -23.49
CA THR A 273 0.04 6.27 -22.43
C THR A 273 1.45 6.66 -21.97
N GLU A 274 1.57 7.80 -21.29
CA GLU A 274 2.87 8.33 -20.84
C GLU A 274 3.57 7.47 -19.76
N ASP A 275 2.82 6.57 -19.11
CA ASP A 275 3.32 5.66 -18.09
C ASP A 275 3.81 4.31 -18.63
N ASP A 276 3.72 4.10 -19.94
CA ASP A 276 4.30 2.94 -20.61
C ASP A 276 5.81 2.82 -20.39
N TRP A 277 6.27 1.57 -20.41
CA TRP A 277 7.69 1.26 -20.40
C TRP A 277 8.11 0.82 -21.79
N ILE A 278 9.20 1.41 -22.26
CA ILE A 278 9.88 1.00 -23.48
C ILE A 278 11.20 0.41 -23.06
N GLY A 279 11.43 -0.84 -23.44
CA GLY A 279 12.76 -1.37 -23.41
C GLY A 279 13.33 -1.52 -24.81
N HIS A 280 14.59 -1.10 -24.93
CA HIS A 280 15.37 -1.12 -26.15
C HIS A 280 16.77 -1.61 -25.78
N GLU A 281 17.22 -2.71 -26.40
CA GLU A 281 18.57 -3.27 -26.19
C GLU A 281 18.92 -3.53 -24.70
N GLY A 282 17.97 -4.07 -23.93
CA GLY A 282 18.16 -4.38 -22.51
C GLY A 282 18.16 -3.17 -21.57
N VAL A 283 17.92 -1.97 -22.09
CA VAL A 283 17.70 -0.77 -21.28
C VAL A 283 16.20 -0.51 -21.20
N ILE A 284 15.64 -0.63 -19.99
CA ILE A 284 14.23 -0.38 -19.70
C ILE A 284 14.07 1.07 -19.24
N THR A 285 13.25 1.85 -19.94
CA THR A 285 12.98 3.25 -19.60
C THR A 285 11.48 3.53 -19.64
N ARG A 286 11.01 4.49 -18.84
CA ARG A 286 9.62 4.97 -18.95
C ARG A 286 9.52 5.94 -20.12
N LEU A 287 8.42 5.87 -20.88
CA LEU A 287 8.18 6.73 -22.04
C LEU A 287 8.30 8.22 -21.67
N LYS A 288 7.74 8.64 -20.52
CA LYS A 288 7.87 10.02 -20.01
C LYS A 288 9.31 10.48 -19.72
N ASP A 289 10.22 9.55 -19.41
CA ASP A 289 11.62 9.86 -19.11
C ASP A 289 12.44 9.96 -20.40
N VAL A 290 12.09 9.15 -21.42
CA VAL A 290 12.63 9.25 -22.79
C VAL A 290 12.32 10.62 -23.41
N ALA A 291 11.10 11.14 -23.22
CA ALA A 291 10.70 12.44 -23.77
C ALA A 291 11.42 13.65 -23.12
N LYS A 292 11.89 13.51 -21.87
CA LYS A 292 12.53 14.61 -21.10
C LYS A 292 14.05 14.66 -21.29
N GLY A 293 14.68 13.52 -21.51
CA GLY A 293 16.09 13.44 -21.83
C GLY A 293 16.29 13.59 -23.33
N GLY A 294 16.66 14.79 -23.81
CA GLY A 294 17.06 15.06 -25.20
C GLY A 294 18.30 14.31 -25.68
N VAL A 295 18.53 13.07 -25.24
CA VAL A 295 19.53 12.14 -25.78
C VAL A 295 18.91 11.50 -27.02
N GLY A 296 18.86 12.29 -28.09
CA GLY A 296 18.41 11.84 -29.40
C GLY A 296 17.04 12.41 -29.78
N ARG A 297 17.00 13.67 -30.17
CA ARG A 297 15.92 14.29 -30.99
C ARG A 297 15.81 13.66 -32.40
N SER A 298 16.20 12.40 -32.54
CA SER A 298 16.23 11.56 -33.72
C SER A 298 15.54 10.22 -33.48
N VAL A 299 14.68 10.11 -32.45
CA VAL A 299 13.58 9.15 -32.50
C VAL A 299 12.57 9.74 -33.47
N SER A 300 12.77 9.40 -34.73
CA SER A 300 11.81 9.33 -35.82
C SER A 300 10.56 10.19 -35.64
N ALA A 301 10.49 11.30 -36.38
CA ALA A 301 9.30 12.12 -36.58
C ALA A 301 8.12 11.37 -37.27
N GLY A 302 8.04 10.04 -37.16
CA GLY A 302 7.07 9.17 -37.83
C GLY A 302 6.10 8.43 -36.91
N ILE A 303 6.20 8.52 -35.58
CA ILE A 303 5.34 7.75 -34.64
C ILE A 303 4.29 8.62 -33.92
N LEU A 304 4.18 9.90 -34.27
CA LEU A 304 3.04 10.75 -33.89
C LEU A 304 2.17 11.03 -35.11
N ASN A 305 1.48 10.01 -35.60
CA ASN A 305 0.20 10.19 -36.29
C ASN A 305 -0.83 9.31 -35.57
N PRO A 306 -2.00 9.87 -35.18
CA PRO A 306 -3.07 9.13 -34.53
C PRO A 306 -3.70 8.08 -35.44
#